data_AF-A0A3D0LY54-F1
#
_entry.id   AF-A0A3D0LY54-F1
#
_cell.length_a   1.000
_cell.length_b   1.000
_cell.length_c   1.000
_cell.angle_alpha   90.00
_cell.angle_beta   90.00
_cell.angle_gamma   90.00
#
_symmetry.space_group_name_H-M   'P 1'
#
loop_
_entity.id
_entity.type
_entity.pdbx_description
1 polymer ?
#
loop_
_entity_poly.entity_id
_entity_poly.type
_entity_poly.pdbx_seq_one_letter_code
_entity_poly.pdbx_strand_id
1 'polypeptide(L)'
;MDRESELAKVYRQLPDVTDDDKLIIGDLYDDCYNIALEKSNRKAGQETPALLAIIRGTTISAYNKRGDEGMTGSTTGGQKFSYQNLEDQLTKRILGANLRLFRL
;
A
#
# COMPACT_ATOMS: atom_id res chain seq x y z
N MET A 1 11.08 -6.16 -10.39
CA MET A 1 10.95 -5.83 -8.95
C MET A 1 11.08 -7.12 -8.16
N ASP A 2 11.85 -7.13 -7.08
CA ASP A 2 11.99 -8.30 -6.19
C ASP A 2 10.92 -8.22 -5.09
N ARG A 3 9.76 -8.85 -5.34
CA ARG A 3 8.57 -8.76 -4.47
C ARG A 3 8.85 -9.26 -3.07
N GLU A 4 9.58 -10.35 -2.94
CA GLU A 4 9.90 -10.94 -1.64
C GLU A 4 10.79 -10.02 -0.82
N SER A 5 11.77 -9.38 -1.46
CA SER A 5 12.62 -8.37 -0.80
C SER A 5 11.83 -7.15 -0.35
N GLU A 6 10.85 -6.69 -1.13
CA GLU A 6 10.00 -5.56 -0.75
C GLU A 6 9.03 -5.91 0.39
N LEU A 7 8.41 -7.09 0.35
CA LEU A 7 7.56 -7.60 1.43
C LEU A 7 8.36 -7.82 2.72
N ALA A 8 9.59 -8.34 2.64
CA ALA A 8 10.47 -8.47 3.79
C ALA A 8 10.75 -7.12 4.47
N LYS A 9 10.86 -6.03 3.71
CA LYS A 9 10.99 -4.67 4.26
C LYS A 9 9.70 -4.21 4.95
N VAL A 10 8.53 -4.59 4.44
CA VAL A 10 7.23 -4.31 5.07
C VAL A 10 7.10 -5.06 6.40
N TYR A 11 7.37 -6.37 6.40
CA TYR A 11 7.26 -7.20 7.61
C TYR A 11 8.18 -6.72 8.74
N ARG A 12 9.39 -6.24 8.42
CA ARG A 12 10.31 -5.67 9.42
C ARG A 12 9.80 -4.39 10.10
N GLN A 13 8.83 -3.71 9.50
CA GLN A 13 8.27 -2.47 10.04
C GLN A 13 6.97 -2.69 10.83
N LEU A 14 6.44 -3.92 10.82
CA LEU A 14 5.22 -4.29 11.52
C LEU A 14 5.58 -5.19 12.72
N PRO A 15 5.03 -4.94 13.92
CA PRO A 15 5.21 -5.83 15.06
C PRO A 15 4.42 -7.14 14.85
N ASP A 16 4.99 -8.26 15.29
CA ASP A 16 4.30 -9.55 15.49
C ASP A 16 3.48 -10.09 14.29
N VAL A 17 4.01 -9.92 13.06
CA VAL A 17 3.37 -10.43 11.83
C VAL A 17 3.29 -11.96 11.83
N THR A 18 2.07 -12.51 11.88
CA THR A 18 1.80 -13.95 11.76
C THR A 18 1.84 -14.43 10.30
N ASP A 19 1.82 -15.73 10.06
CA ASP A 19 1.77 -16.26 8.68
C ASP A 19 0.47 -15.91 7.95
N ASP A 20 -0.67 -15.84 8.65
CA ASP A 20 -1.93 -15.35 8.10
C ASP A 20 -1.84 -13.85 7.74
N ASP A 21 -1.18 -13.05 8.58
CA ASP A 21 -0.95 -11.63 8.28
C ASP A 21 -0.10 -11.44 7.03
N LYS A 22 0.90 -12.31 6.80
CA LYS A 22 1.74 -12.22 5.60
C LYS A 22 0.93 -12.40 4.32
N LEU A 23 -0.10 -13.26 4.33
CA LEU A 23 -1.02 -13.42 3.19
C LEU A 23 -1.79 -12.12 2.93
N ILE A 24 -2.41 -11.56 3.99
CA ILE A 24 -3.19 -10.32 3.89
C ILE A 24 -2.31 -9.14 3.45
N ILE A 25 -1.12 -9.00 4.02
CA ILE A 25 -0.16 -7.95 3.67
C ILE A 25 0.33 -8.14 2.24
N GLY A 26 0.53 -9.39 1.80
CA GLY A 26 0.91 -9.73 0.43
C GLY A 26 -0.13 -9.24 -0.57
N ASP A 27 -1.40 -9.56 -0.35
CA ASP A 27 -2.50 -9.12 -1.21
C ASP A 27 -2.63 -7.58 -1.23
N LEU A 28 -2.58 -6.95 -0.04
CA LEU A 28 -2.61 -5.48 0.06
C LEU A 28 -1.43 -4.82 -0.66
N TYR A 29 -0.26 -5.43 -0.62
CA TYR A 29 0.92 -4.93 -1.30
C TYR A 29 0.74 -4.99 -2.82
N ASP A 30 0.23 -6.11 -3.34
CA ASP A 30 0.00 -6.29 -4.77
C ASP A 30 -1.07 -5.31 -5.30
N ASP A 31 -2.13 -5.06 -4.53
CA ASP A 31 -3.12 -4.03 -4.82
C ASP A 31 -2.49 -2.63 -4.88
N CYS A 32 -1.73 -2.27 -3.83
CA CYS A 32 -1.03 -0.98 -3.78
C CYS A 32 -0.07 -0.81 -4.96
N TYR A 33 0.62 -1.88 -5.32
CA TYR A 33 1.59 -1.90 -6.42
C TYR A 33 0.91 -1.63 -7.76
N ASN A 34 -0.17 -2.36 -8.06
CA ASN A 34 -0.91 -2.21 -9.31
C ASN A 34 -1.49 -0.80 -9.47
N ILE A 35 -2.11 -0.27 -8.42
CA ILE A 35 -2.63 1.10 -8.40
C ILE A 35 -1.50 2.10 -8.61
N ALA A 36 -0.37 1.93 -7.90
CA ALA A 36 0.73 2.87 -7.99
C ALA A 36 1.36 2.91 -9.39
N LEU A 37 1.44 1.77 -10.07
CA LEU A 37 1.87 1.71 -11.46
C LEU A 37 0.90 2.46 -12.38
N GLU A 38 -0.40 2.20 -12.26
CA GLU A 38 -1.43 2.86 -13.05
C GLU A 38 -1.38 4.39 -12.85
N LYS A 39 -1.44 4.87 -11.61
CA LYS A 39 -1.49 6.30 -11.30
C LYS A 39 -0.20 7.04 -11.60
N SER A 40 0.92 6.33 -11.58
CA SER A 40 2.22 6.90 -11.93
C SER A 40 2.56 6.78 -13.43
N ASN A 41 1.65 6.21 -14.24
CA ASN A 41 1.79 5.94 -15.67
C ASN A 41 3.01 5.05 -16.01
N ARG A 42 3.28 4.05 -15.16
CA ARG A 42 4.39 3.09 -15.32
C ARG A 42 3.89 1.69 -15.61
N LYS A 43 4.77 0.87 -16.19
CA LYS A 43 4.60 -0.58 -16.31
C LYS A 43 5.41 -1.31 -15.24
N ALA A 44 5.06 -2.57 -14.99
CA ALA A 44 5.84 -3.45 -14.16
C ALA A 44 7.31 -3.49 -14.63
N GLY A 45 8.25 -3.37 -13.70
CA GLY A 45 9.69 -3.24 -13.95
C GLY A 45 10.18 -1.82 -14.15
N GLN A 46 9.31 -0.80 -14.18
CA GLN A 46 9.70 0.61 -14.31
C GLN A 46 9.62 1.38 -12.97
N GLU A 47 9.47 0.66 -11.86
CA GLU A 47 9.33 1.26 -10.54
C GLU A 47 10.60 2.02 -10.16
N THR A 48 10.42 3.16 -9.49
CA THR A 48 11.52 3.87 -8.85
C THR A 48 11.62 3.47 -7.38
N PRO A 49 12.79 3.59 -6.74
CA PRO A 49 12.91 3.37 -5.29
C PRO A 49 11.94 4.22 -4.47
N ALA A 50 11.65 5.44 -4.92
CA ALA A 50 10.68 6.34 -4.30
C ALA A 50 9.23 5.82 -4.43
N LEU A 51 8.86 5.27 -5.60
CA LEU A 51 7.54 4.67 -5.80
C LEU A 51 7.36 3.44 -4.92
N LEU A 52 8.37 2.57 -4.85
CA LEU A 52 8.35 1.40 -3.96
C LEU A 52 8.22 1.82 -2.49
N ALA A 53 8.86 2.90 -2.07
CA ALA A 53 8.71 3.42 -0.71
C ALA A 53 7.28 3.89 -0.40
N ILE A 54 6.61 4.55 -1.35
CA ILE A 54 5.20 4.95 -1.22
C ILE A 54 4.28 3.73 -1.14
N ILE A 55 4.54 2.71 -1.96
CA ILE A 55 3.77 1.45 -1.96
C ILE A 55 3.88 0.80 -0.57
N ARG A 56 5.11 0.51 -0.10
CA ARG A 56 5.35 -0.10 1.22
C ARG A 56 4.69 0.69 2.35
N GLY A 57 4.87 2.01 2.39
CA GLY A 57 4.30 2.86 3.43
C GLY A 57 2.76 2.87 3.43
N THR A 58 2.16 2.77 2.25
CA THR A 58 0.70 2.70 2.11
C THR A 58 0.15 1.32 2.51
N THR A 59 0.84 0.23 2.15
CA THR A 59 0.51 -1.13 2.60
C THR A 59 0.52 -1.23 4.12
N ILE A 60 1.57 -0.73 4.79
CA ILE A 60 1.67 -0.71 6.25
C ILE A 60 0.51 0.07 6.88
N SER A 61 0.22 1.26 6.34
CA SER A 61 -0.87 2.10 6.85
C SER A 61 -2.24 1.44 6.69
N ALA A 62 -2.46 0.76 5.56
CA ALA A 62 -3.69 0.03 5.26
C ALA A 62 -3.88 -1.16 6.22
N TYR A 63 -2.83 -1.94 6.43
CA TYR A 63 -2.85 -3.08 7.34
C TYR A 63 -3.10 -2.65 8.79
N ASN A 64 -2.38 -1.64 9.30
CA ASN A 64 -2.59 -1.14 10.67
C ASN A 64 -4.01 -0.62 10.89
N LYS A 65 -4.56 0.13 9.93
CA LYS A 65 -5.93 0.64 10.03
C LYS A 65 -6.97 -0.48 10.06
N ARG A 66 -6.73 -1.58 9.36
CA ARG A 66 -7.60 -2.77 9.40
C ARG A 66 -7.54 -3.48 10.76
N GLY A 67 -6.36 -3.52 11.39
CA GLY A 67 -6.19 -4.01 12.76
C GLY A 67 -6.94 -3.16 13.79
N ASP A 68 -6.86 -1.83 13.67
CA ASP A 68 -7.58 -0.89 14.53
C ASP A 68 -9.11 -1.05 14.39
N GLU A 69 -9.61 -1.18 13.15
CA GLU A 69 -11.04 -1.41 12.88
C GLU A 69 -11.57 -2.73 13.47
N GLY A 70 -10.70 -3.74 13.65
CA GLY A 70 -11.04 -5.02 14.29
C GLY A 70 -11.04 -4.98 15.82
N MET A 71 -10.23 -4.10 16.44
CA MET A 71 -10.16 -3.95 17.90
C MET A 71 -11.23 -3.00 18.46
N THR A 72 -11.69 -2.02 17.68
CA THR A 72 -12.79 -1.12 18.07
C THR A 72 -14.14 -1.63 17.57
N GLY A 73 -14.61 -2.74 18.15
CA GLY A 73 -16.02 -3.12 18.03
C GLY A 73 -16.90 -1.99 18.60
N SER A 74 -17.82 -1.47 17.80
CA SER A 74 -18.76 -0.37 18.11
C SER A 74 -18.20 1.05 18.12
N THR A 75 -18.02 1.64 16.94
CA THR A 75 -18.44 3.03 16.73
C THR A 75 -19.23 3.16 15.43
N THR A 76 -20.53 3.39 15.58
CA THR A 76 -21.45 3.91 14.57
C THR A 76 -20.80 5.09 13.85
N GLY A 77 -20.32 4.88 12.62
CA GLY A 77 -19.73 5.93 11.77
C GLY A 77 -18.32 5.66 11.22
N GLY A 78 -17.67 4.56 11.58
CA GLY A 78 -16.36 4.21 11.01
C GLY A 78 -16.45 3.96 9.50
N GLN A 79 -15.88 4.85 8.68
CA GLN A 79 -15.71 4.61 7.24
C GLN A 79 -14.89 3.33 7.08
N LYS A 80 -15.55 2.22 6.71
CA LYS A 80 -14.90 0.96 6.34
C LYS A 80 -13.72 1.27 5.43
N PHE A 81 -12.52 0.81 5.77
CA PHE A 81 -11.38 0.95 4.88
C PHE A 81 -11.72 0.32 3.51
N SER A 82 -11.80 1.15 2.48
CA SER A 82 -12.22 0.75 1.13
C SER A 82 -11.06 0.88 0.16
N TYR A 83 -11.15 0.14 -0.95
CA TYR A 83 -10.21 0.25 -2.07
C TYR A 83 -10.10 1.70 -2.58
N GLN A 84 -11.21 2.44 -2.61
CA GLN A 84 -11.22 3.86 -3.00
C GLN A 84 -10.35 4.73 -2.07
N ASN A 85 -10.40 4.48 -0.76
CA ASN A 85 -9.57 5.20 0.21
C ASN A 85 -8.08 4.91 0.02
N LEU A 86 -7.74 3.72 -0.45
CA LEU A 86 -6.37 3.29 -0.73
C LEU A 86 -5.87 3.93 -2.04
N GLU A 87 -6.70 3.93 -3.08
CA GLU A 87 -6.41 4.57 -4.36
C GLU A 87 -6.19 6.09 -4.23
N ASP A 88 -7.04 6.79 -3.49
CA ASP A 88 -6.93 8.23 -3.27
C ASP A 88 -5.64 8.58 -2.51
N GLN A 89 -5.27 7.77 -1.50
CA GLN A 89 -4.04 7.96 -0.75
C GLN A 89 -2.80 7.78 -1.62
N LEU A 90 -2.75 6.70 -2.42
CA LEU A 90 -1.66 6.45 -3.35
C LEU A 90 -1.54 7.56 -4.38
N THR A 91 -2.66 7.96 -4.97
CA THR A 91 -2.71 9.04 -5.97
C THR A 91 -2.14 10.34 -5.40
N LYS A 92 -2.59 10.75 -4.20
CA LYS A 92 -2.08 11.97 -3.54
C LYS A 92 -0.58 11.89 -3.28
N ARG A 93 -0.07 10.76 -2.78
CA ARG A 93 1.37 10.58 -2.50
C ARG A 93 2.21 10.58 -3.76
N ILE A 94 1.77 9.91 -4.82
CA ILE A 94 2.47 9.84 -6.12
C ILE A 94 2.54 11.21 -6.79
N LEU A 95 1.42 11.96 -6.79
CA LEU A 95 1.38 13.31 -7.34
C LEU A 95 2.22 14.28 -6.52
N GLY A 96 2.11 14.25 -5.18
CA GLY A 96 2.92 15.08 -4.28
C GLY A 96 4.42 14.84 -4.41
N ALA A 97 4.83 13.60 -4.74
CA ALA A 97 6.22 13.25 -4.99
C ALA A 97 6.68 13.48 -6.46
N ASN A 98 5.84 14.08 -7.32
CA ASN A 98 6.10 14.28 -8.75
C ASN A 98 6.51 13.01 -9.49
N LEU A 99 6.00 11.86 -9.07
CA LEU A 99 6.39 10.59 -9.66
C LEU A 99 5.61 10.27 -10.91
N ARG A 100 4.49 10.94 -11.21
CA ARG A 100 3.70 10.64 -12.41
C ARG A 100 4.47 11.01 -13.68
N LEU A 101 4.62 10.04 -14.59
CA LEU A 101 5.19 10.30 -15.91
C LEU A 101 4.12 10.95 -16.80
N PHE A 102 4.44 12.09 -17.40
CA PHE A 102 3.66 12.66 -18.49
C PHE A 102 4.06 11.94 -19.78
N ARG A 103 3.11 11.28 -20.46
CA ARG A 103 3.34 10.81 -21.82
C ARG A 103 3.26 12.02 -22.75
N LEU A 104 4.36 12.27 -23.47
CA LEU A 104 4.41 13.15 -24.64
C LEU A 104 3.70 12.48 -25.82
#